data_AF-A0A833ALL9-F1
#
_entry.id   AF-A0A833ALL9-F1
#
_cell.length_a   1.000
_cell.length_b   1.000
_cell.length_c   1.000
_cell.angle_alpha   90.00
_cell.angle_beta   90.00
_cell.angle_gamma   90.00
#
_symmetry.space_group_name_H-M   'P 1'
#
loop_
_entity.id
_entity.type
_entity.pdbx_description
1 polymer ?
#
loop_
_entity_poly.entity_id
_entity_poly.type
_entity_poly.pdbx_seq_one_letter_code
_entity_poly.pdbx_strand_id
1 'polypeptide(L)'
;TKMFRFQEPYMYLVMGSAVLVGITSVLILKKFKVTSFTGQSLDFTGKIETKGFVIGGFIFGVGWAITGACPGPIFSQIGAGEWPALVTFAGAIAGALSYRAVRDKLPH
;
A
#
# COMPACT_ATOMS: atom_id res chain seq x y z
N THR A 1 3.70 -23.55 -2.42
CA THR A 1 5.01 -24.18 -2.13
C THR A 1 6.06 -24.06 -3.24
N LYS A 2 5.76 -23.40 -4.38
CA LYS A 2 6.75 -23.16 -5.46
C LYS A 2 7.61 -21.90 -5.26
N MET A 3 7.07 -20.88 -4.59
CA MET A 3 7.76 -19.61 -4.30
C MET A 3 9.02 -19.77 -3.42
N PHE A 4 8.99 -20.64 -2.41
CA PHE A 4 10.12 -20.85 -1.49
C PHE A 4 11.21 -21.82 -2.03
N ARG A 5 11.01 -22.42 -3.21
CA ARG A 5 11.96 -23.36 -3.84
C ARG A 5 12.83 -22.73 -4.93
N PHE A 6 12.90 -21.40 -5.03
CA PHE A 6 13.71 -20.66 -6.03
C PHE A 6 13.47 -21.06 -7.51
N GLN A 7 12.41 -21.82 -7.81
CA GLN A 7 12.15 -22.28 -9.18
C GLN A 7 11.42 -21.26 -10.05
N GLU A 8 10.73 -20.29 -9.44
CA GLU A 8 10.07 -19.18 -10.13
C GLU A 8 10.64 -17.82 -9.65
N PRO A 9 11.88 -17.44 -10.07
CA PRO A 9 12.44 -16.12 -9.78
C PRO A 9 11.61 -14.97 -10.39
N TYR A 10 10.66 -15.29 -11.25
CA TYR A 10 9.75 -14.37 -11.91
C TYR A 10 9.04 -13.40 -10.94
N MET A 11 8.45 -13.89 -9.84
CA MET A 11 7.72 -13.02 -8.90
C MET A 11 8.65 -12.01 -8.21
N TYR A 12 9.86 -12.43 -7.85
CA TYR A 12 10.87 -11.54 -7.25
C TYR A 12 11.36 -10.50 -8.25
N LEU A 13 11.59 -10.88 -9.51
CA LEU A 13 11.98 -9.96 -10.57
C LEU A 13 10.87 -8.94 -10.89
N VAL A 14 9.61 -9.36 -10.90
CA VAL A 14 8.46 -8.48 -11.14
C VAL A 14 8.27 -7.48 -9.99
N MET A 15 8.34 -7.95 -8.74
CA MET A 15 8.28 -7.04 -7.58
C MET A 15 9.48 -6.08 -7.57
N GLY A 16 10.68 -6.58 -7.86
CA GLY A 16 11.90 -5.77 -7.93
C GLY A 16 11.85 -4.71 -9.04
N SER A 17 11.39 -5.07 -10.24
CA SER A 17 11.26 -4.12 -11.35
C SER A 17 10.20 -3.06 -11.07
N ALA A 18 9.07 -3.42 -10.46
CA ALA A 18 8.04 -2.47 -10.04
C ALA A 18 8.61 -1.43 -9.05
N VAL A 19 9.40 -1.87 -8.06
CA VAL A 19 10.06 -0.98 -7.10
C VAL A 19 11.08 -0.07 -7.80
N LEU A 20 11.92 -0.61 -8.67
CA LEU A 20 12.92 0.16 -9.41
C LEU A 20 12.28 1.22 -10.32
N VAL A 21 11.20 0.87 -11.02
CA VAL A 21 10.42 1.80 -11.83
C VAL A 21 9.84 2.91 -10.96
N GLY A 22 9.22 2.57 -9.83
CA GLY A 22 8.67 3.56 -8.90
C GLY A 22 9.72 4.53 -8.38
N ILE A 23 10.89 4.02 -7.94
CA ILE A 23 12.01 4.85 -7.48
C ILE A 23 12.50 5.76 -8.62
N THR A 24 12.72 5.19 -9.82
CA THR A 24 13.22 5.92 -10.98
C THR A 24 12.25 7.02 -11.38
N SER A 25 10.95 6.75 -11.42
CA SER A 25 9.91 7.76 -11.67
C SER A 25 9.98 8.90 -10.65
N VAL A 26 10.00 8.60 -9.35
CA VAL A 26 10.06 9.64 -8.31
C VAL A 26 11.36 10.46 -8.40
N LEU A 27 12.50 9.82 -8.68
CA LEU A 27 13.78 10.50 -8.88
C LEU A 27 13.77 11.42 -10.11
N ILE A 28 13.15 11.00 -11.22
CA ILE A 28 12.97 11.83 -12.42
C ILE A 28 12.08 13.03 -12.10
N LEU A 29 10.95 12.83 -11.42
CA LEU A 29 10.07 13.92 -10.98
C LEU A 29 10.80 14.92 -10.08
N LYS A 30 11.63 14.42 -9.15
CA LYS A 30 12.46 15.26 -8.26
C LYS A 30 13.54 16.02 -9.03
N LYS A 31 14.18 15.39 -10.02
CA LYS A 31 15.25 15.98 -10.85
C LYS A 31 14.72 17.06 -11.80
N PHE A 32 13.54 16.85 -12.38
CA PHE A 32 12.90 17.84 -13.26
C PHE A 32 12.19 18.97 -12.49
N LYS A 33 12.24 18.98 -11.15
CA LYS A 33 11.48 19.92 -10.30
C LYS A 33 10.05 20.10 -10.83
N VAL A 34 9.39 18.99 -11.16
CA VAL A 34 8.02 19.06 -11.67
C VAL A 34 7.16 19.52 -10.51
N THR A 35 6.86 20.81 -10.52
CA THR A 35 5.93 21.46 -9.63
C THR A 35 4.62 20.69 -9.72
N SER A 36 4.15 20.18 -8.58
CA SER A 36 2.79 19.65 -8.48
C SER A 36 1.83 20.67 -9.12
N PHE A 37 0.72 20.23 -9.71
CA PHE A 37 -0.30 21.07 -10.36
C PHE A 37 -0.87 22.20 -9.45
N THR A 38 -0.38 22.32 -8.21
CA THR A 38 -0.74 23.27 -7.13
C THR A 38 0.44 24.16 -6.65
N GLY A 39 1.64 24.12 -7.25
CA GLY A 39 2.68 25.12 -6.93
C GLY A 39 3.48 24.89 -5.64
N GLN A 40 3.19 23.84 -4.86
CA GLN A 40 4.00 23.47 -3.69
C GLN A 40 5.16 22.56 -4.08
N SER A 41 6.34 22.84 -3.53
CA SER A 41 7.48 21.92 -3.54
C SER A 41 7.03 20.57 -2.99
N LEU A 42 7.43 19.49 -3.66
CA LEU A 42 7.29 18.11 -3.18
C LEU A 42 8.13 17.92 -1.91
N ASP A 43 7.66 18.49 -0.82
CA ASP A 43 8.27 18.37 0.49
C ASP A 43 7.76 17.06 1.09
N PHE A 44 8.43 15.97 0.74
CA PHE A 44 8.20 14.64 1.32
C PHE A 44 8.62 14.58 2.81
N THR A 45 8.78 15.71 3.48
CA THR A 45 9.16 15.85 4.89
C THR A 45 7.94 15.83 5.82
N GLY A 46 6.90 15.07 5.46
CA GLY A 46 5.84 14.76 6.41
C GLY A 46 6.47 13.99 7.57
N LYS A 47 6.45 14.56 8.79
CA LYS A 47 6.89 13.87 10.01
C LYS A 47 6.23 12.49 10.03
N ILE A 48 7.04 11.45 9.84
CA ILE A 48 6.56 10.08 9.90
C ILE A 48 6.42 9.76 11.39
N GLU A 49 5.20 9.88 11.90
CA GLU A 49 4.86 9.44 13.25
C GLU A 49 5.19 7.95 13.37
N THR A 50 6.37 7.67 13.94
CA THR A 50 6.99 6.34 13.87
C THR A 50 6.15 5.31 14.62
N LYS A 51 5.49 5.72 15.71
CA LYS A 51 4.59 4.84 16.48
C LYS A 51 3.35 4.43 15.69
N GLY A 52 2.68 5.41 15.04
CA GLY A 52 1.50 5.14 14.22
C GLY A 52 1.82 4.27 13.00
N PHE A 53 2.97 4.50 12.37
CA PHE A 53 3.41 3.71 11.22
C PHE A 53 3.68 2.25 11.59
N VAL A 54 4.37 1.98 12.70
CA VAL A 54 4.69 0.61 13.14
C VAL A 54 3.43 -0.14 13.54
N ILE A 55 2.55 0.48 14.34
CA ILE A 55 1.30 -0.16 14.80
C ILE A 55 0.35 -0.40 13.64
N GLY A 56 0.16 0.60 12.76
CA GLY A 56 -0.69 0.48 11.58
C GLY A 56 -0.15 -0.56 10.60
N GLY A 57 1.16 -0.58 10.34
CA GLY A 57 1.81 -1.58 9.49
C GLY A 57 1.67 -2.99 10.03
N PHE A 58 1.78 -3.18 11.34
CA PHE A 58 1.58 -4.48 11.99
C PHE A 58 0.13 -4.98 11.85
N ILE A 59 -0.85 -4.15 12.19
CA ILE A 59 -2.28 -4.49 12.08
C ILE A 59 -2.64 -4.79 10.62
N PHE A 60 -2.15 -3.99 9.67
CA PHE A 60 -2.36 -4.21 8.25
C PHE A 60 -1.71 -5.52 7.76
N GLY A 61 -0.48 -5.82 8.19
CA GLY A 61 0.20 -7.07 7.86
C GLY A 61 -0.52 -8.30 8.39
N VAL A 62 -1.02 -8.25 9.64
CA VAL A 62 -1.83 -9.32 10.23
C VAL A 62 -3.13 -9.50 9.45
N GLY A 63 -3.82 -8.40 9.11
CA GLY A 63 -5.04 -8.45 8.29
C GLY A 63 -4.79 -9.08 6.91
N TRP A 64 -3.67 -8.74 6.26
CA TRP A 64 -3.30 -9.34 4.98
C TRP A 64 -2.99 -10.84 5.11
N ALA A 65 -2.31 -11.27 6.18
CA ALA A 65 -2.01 -12.68 6.42
C ALA A 65 -3.29 -13.52 6.63
N ILE A 66 -4.30 -12.97 7.29
CA ILE A 66 -5.58 -13.66 7.57
C ILE A 66 -6.45 -13.70 6.31
N THR A 67 -6.54 -12.59 5.58
CA THR A 67 -7.49 -12.45 4.44
C THR A 67 -6.89 -12.88 3.10
N GLY A 68 -5.56 -12.98 3.01
CA GLY A 68 -4.86 -13.23 1.75
C GLY A 68 -4.97 -12.09 0.73
N ALA A 69 -5.63 -10.98 1.07
CA ALA A 69 -5.93 -9.90 0.15
C ALA A 69 -5.27 -8.59 0.61
N CYS A 70 -4.52 -7.98 -0.29
CA CYS A 70 -3.87 -6.67 -0.12
C CYS A 70 -4.61 -5.68 -1.04
N PRO A 71 -4.48 -4.34 -0.91
CA PRO A 71 -5.24 -3.41 -1.73
C PRO A 71 -5.14 -3.70 -3.23
N GLY A 72 -3.95 -4.07 -3.73
CA GLY A 72 -3.75 -4.47 -5.12
C GLY A 72 -4.55 -5.72 -5.51
N PRO A 73 -4.33 -6.87 -4.84
CA PRO A 73 -5.09 -8.09 -5.08
C PRO A 73 -6.61 -7.95 -4.95
N ILE A 74 -7.11 -7.06 -4.09
CA ILE A 74 -8.56 -6.85 -3.93
C ILE A 74 -9.14 -6.29 -5.23
N PHE A 75 -8.52 -5.27 -5.83
CA PHE A 75 -9.00 -4.71 -7.10
C PHE A 75 -8.91 -5.73 -8.26
N SER A 76 -7.85 -6.53 -8.33
CA SER A 76 -7.73 -7.56 -9.37
C SER A 76 -8.74 -8.70 -9.18
N GLN A 77 -9.01 -9.13 -7.94
CA GLN A 77 -9.99 -10.19 -7.66
C GLN A 77 -11.44 -9.73 -7.91
N ILE A 78 -11.76 -8.47 -7.61
CA ILE A 78 -13.06 -7.88 -7.99
C ILE A 78 -13.20 -7.86 -9.52
N GLY A 79 -12.15 -7.48 -10.25
CA GLY A 79 -12.12 -7.53 -11.72
C GLY A 79 -12.25 -8.95 -12.29
N ALA A 80 -11.83 -9.98 -11.54
CA ALA A 80 -11.97 -11.39 -11.89
C ALA A 80 -13.33 -11.99 -11.51
N GLY A 81 -14.21 -11.25 -10.82
CA GLY A 81 -15.55 -11.70 -10.44
C GLY A 81 -15.60 -12.54 -9.14
N GLU A 82 -14.58 -12.45 -8.29
CA GLU A 82 -14.51 -13.23 -7.06
C GLU A 82 -15.38 -12.62 -5.96
N TRP A 83 -16.52 -13.25 -5.64
CA TRP A 83 -17.42 -12.87 -4.54
C TRP A 83 -16.76 -12.61 -3.17
N PRO A 84 -15.77 -13.40 -2.69
CA PRO A 84 -15.14 -13.13 -1.40
C PRO A 84 -14.33 -11.83 -1.37
N ALA A 85 -13.89 -11.31 -2.52
CA ALA A 85 -13.15 -10.05 -2.59
C ALA A 85 -14.02 -8.84 -2.20
N LEU A 86 -15.33 -8.89 -2.44
CA LEU A 86 -16.28 -7.85 -2.02
C LEU A 86 -16.39 -7.76 -0.50
N VAL A 87 -16.36 -8.91 0.20
CA VAL A 87 -16.43 -8.95 1.67
C VAL A 87 -15.17 -8.34 2.27
N THR A 88 -14.00 -8.69 1.74
CA THR A 88 -12.73 -8.13 2.21
C THR A 88 -12.62 -6.65 1.87
N PHE A 89 -13.13 -6.22 0.73
CA PHE A 89 -13.19 -4.80 0.35
C PHE A 89 -14.12 -4.00 1.27
N ALA A 90 -15.31 -4.52 1.58
CA ALA A 90 -16.22 -3.91 2.54
C ALA A 90 -15.59 -3.79 3.94
N GLY A 91 -14.90 -4.84 4.39
CA GLY A 91 -14.13 -4.83 5.65
C GLY A 91 -13.00 -3.79 5.65
N ALA A 92 -12.26 -3.66 4.53
CA ALA A 92 -11.22 -2.66 4.38
C ALA A 92 -11.76 -1.22 4.42
N ILE A 93 -12.90 -0.96 3.76
CA ILE A 93 -13.59 0.34 3.83
C ILE A 93 -14.07 0.61 5.25
N ALA A 94 -14.72 -0.36 5.89
CA ALA A 94 -15.19 -0.20 7.27
C ALA A 94 -14.02 0.11 8.21
N GLY A 95 -12.90 -0.60 8.08
CA GLY A 95 -11.68 -0.34 8.84
C GLY A 95 -11.11 1.07 8.59
N ALA A 96 -11.06 1.51 7.33
CA ALA A 96 -10.56 2.85 6.98
C ALA A 96 -11.49 3.97 7.50
N LEU A 97 -12.80 3.79 7.45
CA LEU A 97 -13.78 4.72 8.00
C LEU A 97 -13.71 4.77 9.53
N SER A 98 -13.59 3.60 10.18
CA SER A 98 -13.41 3.50 11.63
C SER A 98 -12.13 4.23 12.07
N TYR A 99 -11.03 3.98 11.36
CA TYR A 99 -9.77 4.68 11.61
C TYR A 99 -9.92 6.19 11.40
N ARG A 100 -10.60 6.63 10.33
CA ARG A 100 -10.85 8.05 10.06
C ARG A 100 -11.67 8.74 11.15
N ALA A 101 -12.71 8.07 11.66
CA ALA A 101 -13.56 8.61 12.73
C ALA A 101 -12.82 8.67 14.09
N VAL A 102 -11.92 7.72 14.35
CA VAL A 102 -11.15 7.66 15.60
C VAL A 102 -9.86 8.50 15.52
N ARG A 103 -9.39 8.84 14.31
CA ARG A 103 -8.18 9.65 14.08
C ARG A 103 -8.24 11.01 14.76
N ASP A 104 -9.40 11.66 14.81
CA ASP A 104 -9.57 12.96 15.48
C ASP A 104 -9.41 12.88 17.01
N LYS A 105 -9.46 11.66 17.58
CA LYS A 105 -9.25 11.40 19.02
C LYS A 105 -7.88 10.80 19.36
N LEU A 106 -7.03 10.49 18.38
CA LEU A 106 -5.70 10.00 18.67
C LEU A 106 -4.76 11.18 19.00
N PRO A 107 -4.17 11.22 20.22
CA PRO A 107 -3.08 12.16 20.50
C PRO A 107 -1.92 11.80 19.56
N HIS A 108 -1.46 12.83 18.85
CA HIS A 108 -0.40 12.77 17.85
C HIS A 108 0.89 12.21 18.48
#